data_AF-A0A8C5S1U0-F1
#
_entry.id   AF-A0A8C5S1U0-F1
#
_cell.length_a   1.000
_cell.length_b   1.000
_cell.length_c   1.000
_cell.angle_alpha   90.00
_cell.angle_beta   90.00
_cell.angle_gamma   90.00
#
_symmetry.space_group_name_H-M   'P 1'
#
loop_
_entity.id
_entity.type
_entity.pdbx_description
1 polymer ?
#
loop_
_entity_poly.entity_id
_entity_poly.type
_entity_poly.pdbx_seq_one_letter_code
_entity_poly.pdbx_strand_id
1 'polypeptide(L)'
;GSVFLPIISKIQDGPKKSKPISSPVIIQFGHAETLQPLLSLMGYFKDKVPLNASNYHSQSKRKFRSGRIVPYAANLLIVLYHCDQPKSPKDEYKVQILLNEKLLPFTYSGKTVSLYAKLKNHYKCFLQNCEFSKVCSIKKNGSSIKGTL
;
A
#
# COMPACT_ATOMS: atom_id res chain seq x y z
N GLY A 1 13.87 0.76 6.79
CA GLY A 1 12.81 0.50 5.79
C GLY A 1 12.05 -0.79 6.08
N SER A 2 11.60 -0.98 7.32
CA SER A 2 11.27 -2.32 7.84
C SER A 2 9.77 -2.60 7.97
N VAL A 3 8.89 -1.62 7.70
CA VAL A 3 7.43 -1.73 7.94
C VAL A 3 6.62 -1.96 6.65
N PHE A 4 7.18 -1.61 5.49
CA PHE A 4 6.53 -1.86 4.19
C PHE A 4 6.39 -3.34 3.86
N LEU A 5 7.48 -4.08 4.05
CA LEU A 5 7.59 -5.49 3.71
C LEU A 5 6.67 -6.37 4.55
N PRO A 6 6.51 -6.16 5.88
CA PRO A 6 5.54 -6.88 6.70
C PRO A 6 4.08 -6.72 6.24
N ILE A 7 3.64 -5.52 5.89
CA ILE A 7 2.24 -5.28 5.48
C ILE A 7 1.95 -6.02 4.17
N ILE A 8 2.90 -5.91 3.22
CA ILE A 8 2.84 -6.51 1.90
C ILE A 8 2.99 -8.05 1.99
N SER A 9 3.91 -8.58 2.79
CA SER A 9 4.11 -10.03 2.96
C SER A 9 2.90 -10.71 3.60
N LYS A 10 2.20 -10.05 4.52
CA LYS A 10 0.95 -10.59 5.08
C LYS A 10 -0.20 -10.64 4.06
N ILE A 11 -0.24 -9.68 3.12
CA ILE A 11 -1.14 -9.76 1.96
C ILE A 11 -0.74 -10.93 1.05
N GLN A 12 0.55 -11.25 0.92
CA GLN A 12 1.05 -12.36 0.11
C GLN A 12 0.67 -13.73 0.70
N ASP A 13 0.77 -13.89 2.03
CA ASP A 13 0.57 -15.16 2.74
C ASP A 13 -0.86 -15.69 2.66
N GLY A 14 -1.87 -14.81 2.66
CA GLY A 14 -3.28 -15.14 2.46
C GLY A 14 -3.85 -16.18 3.43
N PRO A 15 -5.15 -16.51 3.33
CA PRO A 15 -5.74 -17.65 4.04
C PRO A 15 -5.21 -18.96 3.44
N LYS A 16 -4.48 -19.76 4.23
CA LYS A 16 -4.04 -21.11 3.83
C LYS A 16 -5.23 -22.07 3.91
N LYS A 17 -5.53 -22.76 2.80
CA LYS A 17 -6.70 -23.65 2.57
C LYS A 17 -6.88 -24.86 3.52
N SER A 18 -6.19 -24.95 4.66
CA SER A 18 -6.25 -26.15 5.52
C SER A 18 -6.04 -25.93 7.02
N LYS A 19 -6.05 -24.69 7.52
CA LYS A 19 -6.11 -24.43 8.96
C LYS A 19 -7.12 -23.31 9.24
N PRO A 20 -7.93 -23.41 10.32
CA PRO A 20 -8.71 -22.27 10.78
C PRO A 20 -7.78 -21.07 10.91
N ILE A 21 -8.23 -19.91 10.44
CA ILE A 21 -7.44 -18.67 10.43
C ILE A 21 -7.04 -18.37 11.88
N SER A 22 -5.82 -18.74 12.26
CA SER A 22 -5.32 -18.64 13.64
C SER A 22 -5.18 -17.20 14.12
N SER A 23 -5.30 -16.22 13.23
CA SER A 23 -5.34 -14.79 13.56
C SER A 23 -6.23 -14.06 12.54
N PRO A 24 -7.53 -13.88 12.83
CA PRO A 24 -8.49 -13.31 11.89
C PRO A 24 -8.29 -11.80 11.66
N VAL A 25 -7.50 -11.14 12.51
CA VAL A 25 -7.30 -9.70 12.48
C VAL A 25 -5.81 -9.39 12.69
N ILE A 26 -5.27 -8.51 11.83
CA ILE A 26 -3.90 -7.99 11.94
C ILE A 26 -4.01 -6.48 12.12
N ILE A 27 -3.47 -5.96 13.22
CA ILE A 27 -3.45 -4.53 13.53
C ILE A 27 -1.99 -4.08 13.56
N GLN A 28 -1.67 -3.03 12.81
CA GLN A 28 -0.34 -2.42 12.78
C GLN A 28 -0.44 -0.93 13.02
N PHE A 29 0.46 -0.43 13.86
CA PHE A 29 0.62 0.99 14.13
C PHE A 29 1.92 1.48 13.53
N GLY A 30 1.89 2.67 12.96
CA GLY A 30 3.03 3.28 12.33
C GLY A 30 2.84 4.79 12.21
N HIS A 31 3.79 5.42 11.53
CA HIS A 31 3.78 6.87 11.36
C HIS A 31 3.15 7.27 10.03
N ALA A 32 2.85 8.57 9.86
CA ALA A 32 2.37 9.12 8.59
C ALA A 32 3.36 8.82 7.45
N GLU A 33 4.65 8.84 7.76
CA GLU A 33 5.78 8.51 6.89
C GLU A 33 5.82 7.03 6.49
N THR A 34 5.02 6.17 7.11
CA THR A 34 4.83 4.78 6.67
C THR A 34 3.61 4.67 5.75
N LEU A 35 2.48 5.25 6.15
CA LEU A 35 1.23 5.14 5.41
C LEU A 35 1.24 5.92 4.09
N GLN A 36 1.80 7.13 4.10
CA GLN A 36 1.84 7.99 2.91
C GLN A 36 2.61 7.35 1.74
N PRO A 37 3.86 6.87 1.91
CA PRO A 37 4.54 6.20 0.81
C PRO A 37 3.88 4.87 0.43
N LEU A 38 3.14 4.20 1.33
CA LEU A 38 2.43 2.95 1.00
C LEU A 38 1.30 3.24 0.02
N LEU A 39 0.51 4.27 0.29
CA LEU A 39 -0.54 4.73 -0.61
C LEU A 39 0.02 5.18 -1.95
N SER A 40 1.17 5.88 -1.95
CA SER A 40 1.88 6.26 -3.17
C SER A 40 2.35 5.04 -3.97
N LEU A 41 2.91 4.02 -3.31
CA LEU A 41 3.35 2.77 -3.93
C LEU A 41 2.17 2.01 -4.57
N MET A 42 1.02 1.99 -3.89
CA MET A 42 -0.22 1.41 -4.40
C MET A 42 -0.85 2.22 -5.56
N GLY A 43 -0.28 3.38 -5.89
CA GLY A 43 -0.70 4.25 -6.99
C GLY A 43 -1.79 5.25 -6.63
N TYR A 44 -2.14 5.40 -5.35
CA TYR A 44 -3.15 6.34 -4.90
C TYR A 44 -2.63 7.78 -4.89
N PHE A 45 -3.55 8.73 -5.05
CA PHE A 45 -3.29 10.17 -5.01
C PHE A 45 -2.22 10.67 -5.98
N LYS A 46 -1.91 9.90 -7.02
CA LYS A 46 -1.00 10.31 -8.09
C LYS A 46 -1.63 11.41 -8.94
N ASP A 47 -0.99 12.57 -8.95
CA ASP A 47 -1.35 13.69 -9.82
C ASP A 47 -0.93 13.42 -11.28
N LYS A 48 -1.69 13.98 -12.24
CA LYS A 48 -1.36 13.87 -13.67
C LYS A 48 -0.07 14.60 -14.01
N VAL A 49 0.10 15.79 -13.42
CA VAL A 49 1.28 16.63 -13.55
C VAL A 49 2.11 16.45 -12.27
N PRO A 50 3.41 16.14 -12.38
CA PRO A 50 4.29 16.04 -11.21
C PRO A 50 4.26 17.31 -10.36
N LEU A 51 4.27 17.14 -9.03
CA LEU A 51 4.31 18.25 -8.09
C LEU A 51 5.73 18.82 -8.06
N ASN A 52 5.90 20.03 -8.58
CA ASN A 52 7.18 20.74 -8.59
C ASN A 52 7.05 22.04 -7.80
N ALA A 53 8.16 22.60 -7.32
CA ALA A 53 8.13 23.89 -6.65
C ALA A 53 7.59 25.00 -7.58
N SER A 54 7.94 24.94 -8.87
CA SER A 54 7.58 25.96 -9.87
C SER A 54 6.11 25.96 -10.29
N ASN A 55 5.39 24.84 -10.15
CA ASN A 55 3.99 24.73 -10.57
C ASN A 55 3.00 24.76 -9.39
N TYR A 56 3.46 25.14 -8.19
CA TYR A 56 2.63 25.23 -6.99
C TYR A 56 1.39 26.10 -7.20
N HIS A 57 1.54 27.26 -7.86
CA HIS A 57 0.44 28.20 -8.11
C HIS A 57 -0.66 27.61 -9.01
N SER A 58 -0.29 26.85 -10.05
CA SER A 58 -1.25 26.26 -10.98
C SER A 58 -1.85 24.94 -10.47
N GLN A 59 -1.23 24.29 -9.47
CA GLN A 59 -1.68 23.03 -8.88
C GLN A 59 -2.49 23.19 -7.58
N SER A 60 -3.38 24.19 -7.55
CA SER A 60 -4.31 24.41 -6.43
C SER A 60 -5.29 23.25 -6.21
N LYS A 61 -5.59 22.46 -7.26
CA LYS A 61 -6.49 21.28 -7.25
C LYS A 61 -5.76 19.94 -7.22
N ARG A 62 -4.49 19.89 -6.78
CA ARG A 62 -3.74 18.63 -6.63
C ARG A 62 -4.47 17.60 -5.77
N LYS A 63 -4.33 16.34 -6.14
CA LYS A 63 -4.84 15.16 -5.42
C LYS A 63 -3.97 14.86 -4.20
N PHE A 64 -2.65 15.01 -4.34
CA PHE A 64 -1.73 14.75 -3.25
C PHE A 64 -1.77 15.87 -2.20
N ARG A 65 -2.45 15.59 -1.09
CA ARG A 65 -2.57 16.50 0.07
C ARG A 65 -2.40 15.70 1.34
N SER A 66 -1.19 15.72 1.92
CA SER A 66 -0.84 14.94 3.12
C SER A 66 -1.88 15.10 4.23
N GLY A 67 -2.28 16.33 4.57
CA GLY A 67 -3.29 16.58 5.61
C GLY A 67 -4.69 15.99 5.36
N ARG A 68 -5.01 15.58 4.13
CA ARG A 68 -6.26 14.85 3.80
C ARG A 68 -6.05 13.34 3.64
N ILE A 69 -4.83 12.92 3.29
CA ILE A 69 -4.48 11.53 3.03
C ILE A 69 -4.13 10.84 4.35
N VAL A 70 -3.26 11.47 5.13
CA VAL A 70 -2.73 11.01 6.42
C VAL A 70 -2.96 12.06 7.51
N PRO A 71 -4.22 12.37 7.88
CA PRO A 71 -4.48 13.18 9.08
C PRO A 71 -3.96 12.49 10.34
N TYR A 72 -4.01 13.18 11.49
CA TYR A 72 -3.76 12.54 12.78
C TYR A 72 -4.69 11.34 12.95
N ALA A 73 -4.12 10.23 13.46
CA ALA A 73 -4.81 8.94 13.60
C ALA A 73 -5.37 8.37 12.27
N ALA A 74 -4.76 8.68 11.13
CA ALA A 74 -5.10 8.06 9.85
C ALA A 74 -5.04 6.53 9.92
N ASN A 75 -6.00 5.87 9.28
CA ASN A 75 -6.11 4.42 9.27
C ASN A 75 -6.33 3.88 7.85
N LEU A 76 -5.72 2.73 7.56
CA LEU A 76 -5.92 1.97 6.33
C LEU A 76 -6.37 0.58 6.70
N LEU A 77 -7.60 0.24 6.35
CA LEU A 77 -8.21 -1.05 6.61
C LEU A 77 -8.33 -1.82 5.30
N ILE A 78 -7.91 -3.09 5.32
CA ILE A 78 -8.08 -4.03 4.20
C ILE A 78 -8.93 -5.18 4.72
N VAL A 79 -10.14 -5.31 4.18
CA VAL A 79 -11.10 -6.34 4.59
C VAL A 79 -11.10 -7.46 3.55
N LEU A 80 -10.92 -8.69 4.01
CA LEU A 80 -11.01 -9.90 3.20
C LEU A 80 -12.30 -10.63 3.52
N TYR A 81 -13.16 -10.78 2.52
CA TYR A 81 -14.41 -11.51 2.62
C TYR A 81 -14.25 -12.90 2.02
N HIS A 82 -14.79 -13.91 2.70
CA HIS A 82 -15.03 -15.23 2.14
C HIS A 82 -16.45 -15.26 1.55
N CYS A 83 -16.60 -15.80 0.35
CA CYS A 83 -17.89 -15.94 -0.32
C CYS A 83 -18.37 -17.39 -0.21
N ASP A 84 -19.54 -17.60 0.39
CA ASP A 84 -20.09 -18.95 0.67
C ASP A 84 -20.47 -19.74 -0.60
N GLN A 85 -20.82 -19.04 -1.68
CA GLN A 85 -21.21 -19.65 -2.97
C GLN A 85 -20.39 -19.07 -4.13
N PRO A 86 -19.10 -19.43 -4.24
CA PRO A 86 -18.26 -18.91 -5.30
C PRO A 86 -18.55 -19.64 -6.62
N LYS A 87 -18.73 -18.88 -7.71
CA LYS A 87 -18.93 -19.44 -9.06
C LYS A 87 -17.68 -20.13 -9.60
N SER A 88 -16.51 -19.78 -9.06
CA SER A 88 -15.23 -20.40 -9.37
C SER A 88 -14.30 -20.36 -8.14
N PRO A 89 -13.27 -21.22 -8.05
CA PRO A 89 -12.29 -21.16 -6.95
C PRO A 89 -11.57 -19.81 -6.80
N LYS A 90 -11.58 -18.97 -7.85
CA LYS A 90 -10.99 -17.62 -7.83
C LYS A 90 -11.93 -16.58 -7.23
N ASP A 91 -13.21 -16.88 -7.13
CA ASP A 91 -14.26 -16.03 -6.57
C ASP A 91 -14.50 -16.25 -5.07
N GLU A 92 -13.77 -17.21 -4.48
CA GLU A 92 -13.85 -17.60 -3.07
C GLU A 92 -13.53 -16.41 -2.13
N TYR A 93 -12.63 -15.51 -2.55
CA TYR A 93 -12.21 -14.38 -1.73
C TYR A 93 -12.32 -13.04 -2.46
N LYS A 94 -12.96 -12.08 -1.79
CA LYS A 94 -13.07 -10.68 -2.22
C LYS A 94 -12.38 -9.78 -1.23
N VAL A 95 -11.87 -8.65 -1.72
CA VAL A 95 -11.13 -7.68 -0.93
C VAL A 95 -11.70 -6.29 -1.13
N GLN A 96 -11.73 -5.52 -0.05
CA GLN A 96 -12.16 -4.13 0.02
C GLN A 96 -11.14 -3.33 0.82
N ILE A 97 -10.90 -2.08 0.43
CA ILE A 97 -9.96 -1.18 1.11
C ILE A 97 -10.71 0.05 1.58
N LEU A 98 -10.44 0.47 2.81
CA LEU A 98 -10.94 1.70 3.39
C LEU A 98 -9.75 2.54 3.85
N LEU A 99 -9.76 3.82 3.51
CA LEU A 99 -8.79 4.80 4.00
C LEU A 99 -9.55 5.87 4.78
N ASN A 100 -9.20 6.04 6.06
CA ASN A 100 -9.88 6.92 6.98
C ASN A 100 -11.40 6.67 6.95
N GLU A 101 -11.78 5.40 7.14
CA GLU A 101 -13.17 4.91 7.15
C GLU A 101 -13.96 5.08 5.84
N LYS A 102 -13.33 5.58 4.77
CA LYS A 102 -13.98 5.76 3.46
C LYS A 102 -13.54 4.68 2.49
N LEU A 103 -14.51 4.15 1.74
CA LEU A 103 -14.26 3.19 0.68
C LEU A 103 -13.25 3.77 -0.33
N LEU A 104 -12.16 3.03 -0.54
CA LEU A 104 -11.08 3.41 -1.44
C LEU A 104 -11.17 2.57 -2.73
N PRO A 105 -11.54 3.17 -3.87
CA PRO A 105 -11.67 2.42 -5.13
C PRO A 105 -10.32 1.97 -5.66
N PHE A 106 -10.21 0.71 -6.09
CA PHE A 106 -8.98 0.17 -6.67
C PHE A 106 -8.54 0.93 -7.92
N THR A 107 -7.29 1.39 -7.94
CA THR A 107 -6.71 2.21 -9.02
C THR A 107 -6.81 1.57 -10.41
N TYR A 108 -6.74 0.25 -10.50
CA TYR A 108 -6.79 -0.50 -11.76
C TYR A 108 -8.20 -0.84 -12.26
N SER A 109 -9.24 -0.59 -11.47
CA SER A 109 -10.62 -0.97 -11.86
C SER A 109 -11.69 0.06 -11.56
N GLY A 110 -11.42 1.05 -10.70
CA GLY A 110 -12.40 2.03 -10.24
C GLY A 110 -13.48 1.47 -9.32
N LYS A 111 -13.47 0.16 -9.04
CA LYS A 111 -14.44 -0.50 -8.14
C LYS A 111 -13.94 -0.49 -6.71
N THR A 112 -14.84 -0.53 -5.73
CA THR A 112 -14.51 -0.58 -4.29
C THR A 112 -14.27 -2.01 -3.79
N VAL A 113 -14.70 -3.01 -4.55
CA VAL A 113 -14.51 -4.44 -4.25
C VAL A 113 -13.82 -5.11 -5.44
N SER A 114 -12.85 -5.97 -5.15
CA SER A 114 -12.12 -6.73 -6.18
C SER A 114 -11.88 -8.16 -5.72
N LEU A 115 -11.54 -9.04 -6.67
CA LEU A 115 -11.10 -10.39 -6.34
C LEU A 115 -9.72 -10.34 -5.69
N TYR A 116 -9.53 -11.10 -4.62
CA TYR A 116 -8.24 -11.15 -3.92
C TYR A 116 -7.10 -11.63 -4.84
N ALA A 117 -7.38 -12.60 -5.71
CA ALA A 117 -6.42 -13.06 -6.72
C ALA A 117 -5.98 -11.94 -7.69
N LYS A 118 -6.93 -11.06 -8.08
CA LYS A 118 -6.64 -9.93 -8.97
C LYS A 118 -5.78 -8.88 -8.26
N LEU A 119 -6.04 -8.63 -6.98
CA LEU A 119 -5.22 -7.76 -6.14
C LEU A 119 -3.77 -8.26 -6.05
N LYS A 120 -3.60 -9.55 -5.72
CA LYS A 120 -2.30 -10.20 -5.59
C LYS A 120 -1.49 -10.13 -6.89
N ASN A 121 -2.15 -10.39 -8.02
CA ASN A 121 -1.50 -10.28 -9.33
C ASN A 121 -1.10 -8.84 -9.67
N HIS A 122 -1.95 -7.86 -9.37
CA HIS A 122 -1.66 -6.45 -9.66
C HIS A 122 -0.46 -5.93 -8.87
N TYR A 123 -0.34 -6.30 -7.60
CA TYR A 123 0.77 -5.87 -6.73
C TYR A 123 1.90 -6.90 -6.61
N LYS A 124 1.94 -7.93 -7.47
CA LYS A 124 2.92 -9.03 -7.43
C LYS A 124 4.37 -8.53 -7.36
N CYS A 125 4.71 -7.51 -8.15
CA CYS A 125 6.04 -6.91 -8.19
C CYS A 125 6.46 -6.33 -6.82
N PHE A 126 5.54 -5.63 -6.16
CA PHE A 126 5.77 -5.08 -4.82
C PHE A 126 5.82 -6.19 -3.76
N LEU A 127 4.98 -7.21 -3.90
CA LEU A 127 4.96 -8.38 -3.02
C LEU A 127 6.23 -9.22 -3.10
N GLN A 128 6.94 -9.16 -4.23
CA GLN A 128 8.16 -9.91 -4.51
C GLN A 128 9.43 -9.06 -4.45
N ASN A 129 9.35 -7.82 -3.96
CA ASN A 129 10.51 -6.93 -3.76
C ASN A 129 11.36 -6.71 -5.02
N CYS A 130 10.76 -6.70 -6.21
CA CYS A 130 11.50 -6.79 -7.47
C CYS A 130 12.61 -5.74 -7.65
N GLU A 131 12.49 -4.55 -7.05
CA GLU A 131 13.53 -3.51 -7.13
C GLU A 131 13.97 -2.92 -5.78
N PHE A 132 13.41 -3.38 -4.65
CA PHE A 132 13.65 -2.74 -3.36
C PHE A 132 15.13 -2.74 -2.96
N SER A 133 15.81 -3.88 -3.14
CA SER A 133 17.24 -4.01 -2.87
C SER A 133 18.06 -3.06 -3.73
N LYS A 134 17.72 -2.90 -5.01
CA LYS A 134 18.44 -2.02 -5.94
C LYS A 134 18.25 -0.53 -5.59
N VAL A 135 17.02 -0.12 -5.27
CA VAL A 135 16.67 1.28 -4.96
C VAL A 135 17.22 1.70 -3.59
N CYS A 136 17.20 0.79 -2.61
CA CYS A 136 17.68 1.07 -1.26
C CYS A 136 19.16 0.71 -1.05
N SER A 137 19.86 0.21 -2.07
CA SER A 137 21.29 -0.04 -2.01
C SER A 137 22.03 1.29 -1.86
N ILE A 138 22.53 1.55 -0.66
CA ILE A 138 23.47 2.65 -0.45
C ILE A 138 24.80 2.21 -1.06
N LYS A 139 25.23 2.89 -2.14
CA LYS A 139 26.60 2.71 -2.63
C LYS A 139 27.56 3.17 -1.53
N LYS A 140 28.23 2.23 -0.88
CA LYS A 140 29.39 2.54 -0.03
C LYS A 140 30.56 2.95 -0.93
N ASN A 141 30.52 4.15 -1.48
CA ASN A 141 31.75 4.80 -1.95
C ASN A 141 32.40 5.44 -0.73
N GLY A 142 33.55 4.90 -0.31
CA GLY A 142 34.26 5.32 0.88
C GLY A 142 34.75 6.77 0.78
N SER A 143 34.44 7.56 1.80
CA SER A 143 35.39 8.50 2.40
C SER A 143 34.90 8.83 3.80
N SER A 144 35.81 8.70 4.77
CA SER A 144 35.60 9.17 6.13
C SER A 144 35.38 10.68 6.08
N ILE A 145 34.13 11.13 6.21
CA ILE A 145 33.85 12.53 6.49
C ILE A 145 34.21 12.73 7.97
N LYS A 146 35.47 13.07 8.23
CA LYS A 146 35.85 13.64 9.53
C LYS A 146 35.17 15.01 9.63
N GLY A 147 34.01 15.04 10.28
CA GLY A 147 33.46 16.28 10.83
C GLY A 147 34.30 16.66 12.03
N THR A 148 35.20 17.61 11.86
CA THR A 148 35.83 18.31 12.98
C THR A 148 34.81 19.31 13.51
N LEU A 149 34.48 19.17 14.79
CA LEU A 149 33.83 20.20 15.62
C LEU A 149 34.81 21.36 15.87
#